data_AF-A0A531LMQ7-F1
#
_entry.id   AF-A0A531LMQ7-F1
#
_cell.length_a   1.000
_cell.length_b   1.000
_cell.length_c   1.000
_cell.angle_alpha   90.00
_cell.angle_beta   90.00
_cell.angle_gamma   90.00
#
_symmetry.space_group_name_H-M   'P 1'
#
loop_
_entity.id
_entity.type
_entity.pdbx_description
1 polymer ?
#
loop_
_entity_poly.entity_id
_entity_poly.type
_entity_poly.pdbx_seq_one_letter_code
_entity_poly.pdbx_strand_id
1 'polypeptide(L)' 'GIVGDAACLVDRDEGATELLAQHGVTLHSVLHASEFVERH' A
#
# COMPACT_ATOMS: atom_id res chain seq x y z
N GLY A 1 -21.10 -0.40 6.18
CA GLY A 1 -20.64 -0.98 4.91
C GLY A 1 -19.26 -1.55 5.11
N ILE A 2 -18.94 -2.67 4.45
CA ILE A 2 -17.56 -3.20 4.45
C ILE A 2 -16.75 -2.28 3.53
N VAL A 3 -15.65 -1.74 4.03
CA VAL A 3 -14.69 -1.00 3.20
C VAL A 3 -13.85 -2.03 2.45
N GLY A 4 -13.84 -1.98 1.12
CA GLY A 4 -13.08 -2.92 0.27
C GLY A 4 -11.75 -2.35 -0.26
N ASP A 5 -11.59 -1.03 -0.21
CA ASP A 5 -10.47 -0.33 -0.81
C ASP A 5 -9.94 0.76 0.12
N ALA A 6 -8.62 0.90 0.16
CA ALA A 6 -7.89 1.97 0.80
C ALA A 6 -6.91 2.59 -0.20
N ALA A 7 -6.62 3.89 -0.07
CA ALA A 7 -5.68 4.58 -0.93
C ALA A 7 -4.68 5.41 -0.12
N CYS A 8 -3.42 5.43 -0.54
CA CYS A 8 -2.37 6.29 0.01
C CYS A 8 -1.52 6.91 -1.10
N LEU A 9 -0.78 7.97 -0.78
CA LEU A 9 0.18 8.55 -1.72
C LEU A 9 1.45 7.71 -1.82
N VAL A 10 1.96 7.21 -0.69
CA VAL A 10 3.20 6.44 -0.62
C VAL A 10 2.95 5.17 0.18
N ASP A 11 3.21 4.01 -0.43
CA ASP A 11 3.41 2.75 0.30
C ASP A 11 4.89 2.64 0.65
N ARG A 12 5.18 2.26 1.90
CA ARG A 12 6.54 2.10 2.39
C ARG A 12 7.14 0.73 2.12
N ASP A 13 6.36 -0.18 1.56
CA ASP A 13 6.74 -1.59 1.39
C ASP A 13 7.06 -2.26 2.76
N GLU A 14 6.35 -1.84 3.81
CA GLU A 14 6.54 -2.26 5.21
C GLU A 14 5.38 -3.11 5.76
N GLY A 15 4.66 -3.82 4.89
CA GLY A 15 3.62 -4.77 5.30
C GLY A 15 2.18 -4.25 5.30
N ALA A 16 1.95 -3.01 4.85
CA ALA A 16 0.62 -2.40 4.86
C ALA A 16 -0.34 -3.11 3.89
N THR A 17 0.14 -3.48 2.71
CA THR A 17 -0.62 -4.21 1.69
C THR A 17 -1.07 -5.58 2.22
N GLU A 18 -0.18 -6.34 2.83
CA GLU A 18 -0.45 -7.66 3.40
C GLU A 18 -1.42 -7.58 4.57
N LEU A 19 -1.23 -6.60 5.47
CA LEU A 19 -2.12 -6.39 6.61
C LEU A 19 -3.54 -6.08 6.16
N LEU A 20 -3.71 -5.18 5.20
CA LEU A 20 -5.03 -4.79 4.70
C LEU A 20 -5.71 -5.94 3.94
N ALA A 21 -4.95 -6.72 3.16
CA ALA A 21 -5.47 -7.88 2.45
C ALA A 21 -6.06 -8.94 3.41
N GLN A 22 -5.47 -9.13 4.60
CA GLN A 22 -6.02 -10.03 5.64
C GLN A 22 -7.40 -9.60 6.14
N HIS A 23 -7.74 -8.33 5.98
CA HIS A 23 -9.05 -7.77 6.34
C HIS A 23 -9.98 -7.58 5.13
N GLY A 24 -9.61 -8.09 3.95
CA GLY A 24 -10.39 -7.94 2.73
C GLY A 24 -10.35 -6.53 2.14
N VAL A 25 -9.31 -5.75 2.47
CA VAL A 25 -9.10 -4.39 1.95
C VAL A 25 -7.94 -4.42 0.96
N THR A 26 -8.16 -3.89 -0.24
CA THR A 26 -7.11 -3.67 -1.24
C THR A 26 -6.47 -2.30 -1.02
N LEU A 27 -5.14 -2.25 -0.90
CA LEU A 27 -4.40 -0.98 -0.83
C LEU A 27 -3.96 -0.53 -2.23
N HIS A 28 -4.30 0.70 -2.58
CA HIS A 28 -3.82 1.38 -3.78
C HIS A 28 -2.83 2.48 -3.37
N SER A 29 -1.64 2.48 -3.96
CA SER A 29 -0.61 3.50 -3.74
C SER A 29 -0.31 4.23 -5.05
N VAL A 30 0.13 5.48 -4.95
CA VAL A 30 0.64 6.23 -6.11
C VAL A 30 2.12 5.94 -6.35
N LEU A 31 2.88 5.76 -5.26
CA LEU A 31 4.32 5.47 -5.27
C LEU A 31 4.66 4.41 -4.22
N HIS A 32 5.69 3.63 -4.48
CA HIS A 32 6.31 2.70 -3.54
C HIS A 32 7.66 3.24 -3.05
N ALA A 33 7.99 3.05 -1.77
CA ALA A 33 9.26 3.52 -1.20
C ALA A 33 10.48 2.92 -1.91
N SER A 34 10.37 1.66 -2.35
CA SER A 34 11.38 0.99 -3.19
C SER A 34 11.74 1.77 -4.47
N GLU A 35 10.79 2.47 -5.09
CA GLU A 35 11.01 3.27 -6.31
C GLU A 35 11.94 4.47 -6.08
N PHE A 36 12.08 4.93 -4.84
CA PHE A 36 12.99 6.01 -4.49
C PHE A 36 14.42 5.53 -4.24
N VAL A 37 14.60 4.29 -3.79
CA VAL A 37 15.93 3.72 -3.51
C VAL A 37 16.64 3.33 -4.80
N GLU A 38 15.92 2.92 -5.84
CA GLU A 38 16.52 2.55 -7.14
C GLU A 38 17.04 3.75 -7.96
N ARG A 39 16.76 5.00 -7.54
CA ARG A 39 17.16 6.22 -8.25
C ARG A 39 18.40 6.91 -7.67
N HIS A 40 19.02 6.37 -6.63
CA HIS A 40 20.20 6.92 -5.94
C HIS A 40 21.28 5.87 -5.71
#